data_AF-A0A6M1ZP05-F1
#
_entry.id   AF-A0A6M1ZP05-F1
#
_cell.length_a   1.000
_cell.length_b   1.000
_cell.length_c   1.000
_cell.angle_alpha   90.00
_cell.angle_beta   90.00
_cell.angle_gamma   90.00
#
_symmetry.space_group_name_H-M   'P 1'
#
loop_
_entity.id
_entity.type
_entity.pdbx_description
1 polymer ?
#
loop_
_entity_poly.entity_id
_entity_poly.type
_entity_poly.pdbx_seq_one_letter_code
_entity_poly.pdbx_strand_id
1 'polypeptide(L)'
;PQPEPTLIFTTQKCSSKRLEEWKKSNIEVEQLSQAIDLEEVLDSLGRRGIIQLLVEGGPTVHGAFLQKNLCQRLVVYVGGCLLGPEGNPLFPWPSSSSIEQACPLTLESVSRFGNDARLIYRF
;
A
#
# COMPACT_ATOMS: atom_id res chain seq x y z
N PRO A 1 -11.91 -6.05 -23.68
CA PRO A 1 -11.69 -6.60 -22.31
C PRO A 1 -12.82 -6.15 -21.37
N GLN A 2 -13.44 -7.08 -20.64
CA GLN A 2 -14.32 -6.66 -19.54
C GLN A 2 -13.46 -6.04 -18.42
N PRO A 3 -13.96 -5.01 -17.72
CA PRO A 3 -13.21 -4.42 -16.61
C PRO A 3 -13.01 -5.45 -15.50
N GLU A 4 -11.80 -5.49 -14.95
CA GLU A 4 -11.49 -6.27 -13.75
C GLU A 4 -12.37 -5.81 -12.56
N PRO A 5 -12.75 -6.71 -11.64
CA PRO A 5 -13.47 -6.34 -10.44
C PRO A 5 -12.77 -5.20 -9.70
N THR A 6 -13.49 -4.10 -9.48
CA THR A 6 -12.95 -2.89 -8.85
C THR A 6 -13.75 -2.55 -7.61
N LEU A 7 -13.05 -2.46 -6.47
CA LEU A 7 -13.59 -2.05 -5.18
C LEU A 7 -12.91 -0.76 -4.73
N ILE A 8 -13.72 0.24 -4.36
CA ILE A 8 -13.26 1.50 -3.79
C ILE A 8 -13.66 1.58 -2.32
N PHE A 9 -12.67 1.77 -1.45
CA PHE A 9 -12.90 2.21 -0.08
C PHE A 9 -12.88 3.74 -0.03
N THR A 10 -13.92 4.32 0.55
CA THR A 10 -14.03 5.77 0.78
C THR A 10 -14.63 6.04 2.15
N THR A 11 -14.85 7.30 2.50
CA THR A 11 -15.47 7.68 3.78
C THR A 11 -16.91 8.16 3.58
N GLN A 12 -17.64 8.33 4.67
CA GLN A 12 -18.96 8.97 4.66
C GLN A 12 -18.94 10.43 4.17
N LYS A 13 -17.76 11.05 4.05
CA LYS A 13 -17.58 12.39 3.47
C LYS A 13 -17.68 12.40 1.93
N CYS A 14 -17.71 11.23 1.28
CA CYS A 14 -17.82 11.14 -0.18
C CYS A 14 -19.18 11.68 -0.67
N SER A 15 -19.18 12.46 -1.76
CA SER A 15 -20.42 13.05 -2.28
C SER A 15 -21.32 11.98 -2.91
N SER A 16 -22.63 12.13 -2.72
CA SER A 16 -23.64 11.25 -3.32
C SER A 16 -23.50 11.14 -4.83
N LYS A 17 -23.22 12.28 -5.50
CA LYS A 17 -22.98 12.33 -6.94
C LYS A 17 -21.85 11.37 -7.38
N ARG A 18 -20.72 11.34 -6.66
CA ARG A 18 -19.57 10.51 -7.01
C ARG A 18 -19.84 9.03 -6.73
N LEU A 19 -20.56 8.72 -5.66
CA LEU A 19 -21.01 7.35 -5.37
C LEU A 19 -21.92 6.82 -6.49
N GLU A 20 -22.83 7.64 -6.99
CA GLU A 20 -23.70 7.27 -8.12
C GLU A 20 -22.90 7.06 -9.42
N GLU A 21 -21.91 7.90 -9.70
CA GLU A 21 -21.03 7.76 -10.87
C GLU A 21 -20.26 6.42 -10.84
N TRP A 22 -19.70 6.04 -9.69
CA TRP A 22 -19.02 4.75 -9.52
C TRP A 22 -19.97 3.57 -9.64
N LYS A 23 -21.15 3.62 -9.00
CA LYS A 23 -22.17 2.57 -9.12
C LYS A 23 -22.64 2.37 -10.57
N LYS A 24 -22.85 3.46 -11.33
CA LYS A 24 -23.19 3.40 -12.76
C LYS A 24 -22.08 2.77 -13.61
N SER A 25 -20.84 2.84 -13.14
CA SER A 25 -19.66 2.25 -13.78
C SER A 25 -19.37 0.82 -13.31
N ASN A 26 -20.30 0.19 -12.59
CA ASN A 26 -20.16 -1.16 -12.02
C ASN A 26 -18.96 -1.31 -11.06
N ILE A 27 -18.60 -0.21 -10.38
CA ILE A 27 -17.57 -0.20 -9.33
C ILE A 27 -18.26 -0.41 -7.99
N GLU A 28 -17.76 -1.38 -7.22
CA GLU A 28 -18.21 -1.58 -5.86
C GLU A 28 -17.60 -0.51 -4.94
N VAL A 29 -18.40 0.01 -4.02
CA VAL A 29 -17.96 1.08 -3.11
C VAL A 29 -18.33 0.73 -1.68
N GLU A 30 -17.35 0.76 -0.80
CA GLU A 30 -17.51 0.59 0.64
C GLU A 30 -17.19 1.90 1.35
N GLN A 31 -18.16 2.42 2.10
CA GLN A 31 -18.00 3.67 2.84
C GLN A 31 -17.68 3.37 4.30
N LEU A 32 -16.44 3.65 4.69
CA LEU A 32 -15.97 3.64 6.06
C LEU A 32 -16.39 4.93 6.77
N SER A 33 -16.09 5.04 8.06
CA SER A 33 -16.51 6.15 8.92
C SER A 33 -15.88 7.52 8.53
N GLN A 34 -15.06 8.12 9.38
CA GLN A 34 -14.50 9.47 9.15
C GLN A 34 -13.15 9.47 8.43
N ALA A 35 -12.42 8.36 8.52
CA ALA A 35 -11.11 8.14 7.95
C ALA A 35 -11.01 6.71 7.40
N ILE A 36 -10.02 6.46 6.56
CA ILE A 36 -9.72 5.11 6.08
C ILE A 36 -8.89 4.41 7.16
N ASP A 37 -9.48 3.44 7.86
CA ASP A 37 -8.73 2.53 8.72
C ASP A 37 -8.35 1.27 7.93
N LEU A 38 -7.05 1.01 7.84
CA LEU A 38 -6.54 -0.14 7.09
C LEU A 38 -6.96 -1.46 7.72
N GLU A 39 -7.16 -1.54 9.03
CA GLU A 39 -7.63 -2.77 9.68
C GLU A 39 -9.06 -3.10 9.25
N GLU A 40 -9.95 -2.11 9.21
CA GLU A 40 -11.33 -2.27 8.69
C GLU A 40 -11.34 -2.66 7.21
N VAL A 41 -10.45 -2.07 6.40
CA VAL A 41 -10.25 -2.43 4.99
C VAL A 41 -9.82 -3.89 4.87
N LEU A 42 -8.81 -4.31 5.63
CA LEU A 42 -8.30 -5.68 5.60
C LEU A 42 -9.33 -6.70 6.07
N ASP A 43 -10.12 -6.38 7.09
CA ASP A 43 -11.25 -7.21 7.54
C ASP A 43 -12.32 -7.37 6.46
N SER A 44 -12.67 -6.28 5.76
CA SER A 44 -13.61 -6.34 4.64
C SER A 44 -13.08 -7.24 3.51
N LEU A 45 -11.81 -7.05 3.13
CA LEU A 45 -11.15 -7.87 2.12
C LEU A 45 -11.08 -9.35 2.55
N GLY A 46 -10.78 -9.62 3.82
CA GLY A 46 -10.78 -10.97 4.40
C GLY A 46 -12.15 -11.64 4.35
N ARG A 47 -13.24 -10.91 4.68
CA ARG A 47 -14.63 -11.40 4.55
C ARG A 47 -15.00 -11.75 3.11
N ARG A 48 -14.34 -11.13 2.12
CA ARG A 48 -14.50 -11.42 0.68
C ARG A 48 -13.61 -12.57 0.21
N GLY A 49 -12.85 -13.21 1.10
CA GLY A 49 -11.94 -14.30 0.79
C GLY A 49 -10.60 -13.85 0.20
N ILE A 50 -10.29 -12.55 0.24
CA ILE A 50 -9.00 -12.02 -0.23
C ILE A 50 -7.97 -12.22 0.87
N ILE A 51 -7.09 -13.20 0.67
CA ILE A 51 -6.09 -13.62 1.66
C ILE A 51 -4.68 -13.06 1.39
N GLN A 52 -4.47 -12.45 0.23
CA GLN A 52 -3.20 -11.86 -0.19
C GLN A 52 -3.45 -10.55 -0.92
N LEU A 53 -2.66 -9.53 -0.60
CA LEU A 53 -2.71 -8.21 -1.22
C LEU A 53 -1.32 -7.81 -1.70
N LEU A 54 -1.28 -7.25 -2.91
CA LEU A 54 -0.13 -6.51 -3.41
C LEU A 54 -0.44 -5.01 -3.26
N VAL A 55 0.31 -4.33 -2.39
CA VAL A 55 0.14 -2.90 -2.13
C VAL A 55 1.21 -2.12 -2.90
N GLU A 56 0.84 -1.55 -4.04
CA GLU A 56 1.81 -0.90 -4.96
C GLU A 56 2.05 0.58 -4.69
N GLY A 57 1.15 1.27 -3.98
CA GLY A 57 1.39 2.67 -3.60
C GLY A 57 0.15 3.39 -3.09
N GLY A 58 0.23 4.71 -2.85
CA GLY A 58 1.44 5.55 -2.88
C GLY A 58 2.23 5.55 -1.57
N PRO A 59 3.24 6.44 -1.41
CA PRO A 59 4.09 6.52 -0.21
C PRO A 59 3.29 6.57 1.10
N THR A 60 2.21 7.35 1.14
CA THR A 60 1.32 7.45 2.31
C THR A 60 0.69 6.11 2.69
N VAL A 61 0.22 5.33 1.70
CA VAL A 61 -0.39 4.02 1.92
C VAL A 61 0.66 3.05 2.42
N HIS A 62 1.82 2.99 1.76
CA HIS A 62 2.94 2.17 2.20
C HIS A 62 3.35 2.46 3.64
N GLY A 63 3.52 3.75 3.99
CA GLY A 63 3.85 4.16 5.35
C GLY A 63 2.81 3.71 6.37
N ALA A 64 1.51 3.84 6.06
CA ALA A 64 0.43 3.42 6.94
C ALA A 64 0.43 1.89 7.18
N PHE A 65 0.66 1.08 6.14
CA PHE A 65 0.79 -0.38 6.28
C PHE A 65 1.98 -0.77 7.17
N LEU A 66 3.13 -0.12 6.96
CA LEU A 66 4.35 -0.41 7.70
C LEU A 66 4.25 0.01 9.17
N GLN A 67 3.76 1.22 9.45
CA GLN A 67 3.64 1.75 10.80
C GLN A 67 2.64 0.97 11.66
N LYS A 68 1.62 0.35 11.03
CA LYS A 68 0.64 -0.53 11.70
C LYS A 68 1.06 -2.01 11.74
N ASN A 69 2.27 -2.37 11.31
CA ASN A 69 2.73 -3.76 11.20
C ASN A 69 1.81 -4.67 10.36
N LEU A 70 1.17 -4.11 9.33
CA LEU A 70 0.23 -4.82 8.45
C LEU A 70 0.91 -5.43 7.22
N CYS A 71 2.22 -5.24 7.07
CA CYS A 71 3.02 -5.76 5.98
C CYS A 71 3.88 -6.95 6.45
N GLN A 72 3.77 -8.09 5.77
CA GLN A 72 4.59 -9.27 6.10
C GLN A 72 5.82 -9.40 5.18
N ARG A 73 5.77 -8.82 3.98
CA ARG A 73 6.84 -8.91 2.98
C ARG A 73 6.96 -7.62 2.20
N LEU A 74 8.16 -7.02 2.22
CA LEU A 74 8.49 -5.83 1.45
C LEU A 74 9.26 -6.24 0.19
N VAL A 75 8.76 -5.86 -0.98
CA VAL A 75 9.44 -6.08 -2.27
C VAL A 75 9.84 -4.72 -2.84
N VAL A 76 11.13 -4.45 -2.88
CA VAL A 76 11.69 -3.16 -3.33
C VAL A 76 12.37 -3.37 -4.67
N TYR A 77 12.01 -2.54 -5.65
CA TYR A 77 12.75 -2.43 -6.91
C TYR A 77 13.59 -1.15 -6.88
N VAL A 78 14.90 -1.32 -7.07
CA VAL A 78 15.89 -0.23 -7.11
C VAL A 78 16.33 -0.07 -8.55
N GLY A 79 15.91 1.03 -9.16
CA GLY A 79 16.29 1.38 -10.53
C GLY A 79 17.65 2.10 -10.58
N GLY A 80 18.39 1.92 -11.68
CA GLY A 80 19.66 2.60 -11.93
C GLY A 80 19.54 4.09 -12.30
N CYS A 81 18.78 4.89 -11.53
CA CYS A 81 18.51 6.30 -11.81
C CYS A 81 18.57 7.18 -10.54
N LEU A 82 19.11 8.39 -10.66
CA LEU A 82 19.17 9.38 -9.59
C LEU A 82 18.16 10.49 -9.86
N LEU A 83 17.24 10.71 -8.92
CA LEU A 83 16.16 11.71 -9.06
C LEU A 83 16.42 13.01 -8.29
N GLY A 84 17.42 13.04 -7.41
CA GLY A 84 17.71 14.19 -6.56
C GLY A 84 16.76 14.33 -5.36
N PRO A 85 16.94 15.39 -4.54
CA PRO A 85 16.26 15.54 -3.25
C PRO A 85 14.75 15.81 -3.36
N GLU A 86 14.28 16.31 -4.51
CA GLU A 86 12.86 16.56 -4.78
C GLU A 86 12.10 15.28 -5.20
N GLY A 87 12.77 14.14 -5.22
CA GLY A 87 12.15 12.84 -5.48
C GLY A 87 11.17 12.45 -4.37
N ASN A 88 10.10 11.73 -4.73
CA ASN A 88 9.17 11.19 -3.74
C ASN A 88 9.87 10.13 -2.88
N PRO A 89 9.75 10.17 -1.55
CA PRO A 89 10.25 9.10 -0.70
C PRO A 89 9.46 7.80 -0.94
N LEU A 90 10.08 6.65 -0.67
CA LEU A 90 9.43 5.35 -0.79
C LEU A 90 8.19 5.25 0.12
N PHE A 91 8.31 5.73 1.36
CA PHE A 91 7.22 5.89 2.32
C PHE A 91 7.67 6.80 3.48
N PRO A 92 6.74 7.47 4.20
CA PRO A 92 7.05 8.15 5.45
C PRO A 92 7.29 7.11 6.56
N TRP A 93 8.40 7.27 7.30
CA TRP A 93 8.76 6.42 8.43
C TRP A 93 9.26 7.28 9.60
N PRO A 94 8.87 6.98 10.86
CA PRO A 94 9.37 7.71 12.02
C PRO A 94 10.89 7.59 12.15
N SER A 95 11.58 8.70 12.46
CA SER A 95 13.01 8.66 12.74
C SER A 95 13.29 7.89 14.02
N SER A 96 14.24 6.94 13.96
CA SER A 96 14.78 6.29 15.15
C SER A 96 15.94 7.11 15.70
N SER A 97 16.04 7.23 17.04
CA SER A 97 17.14 7.98 17.68
C SER A 97 18.44 7.17 17.76
N SER A 98 18.37 5.86 17.57
CA SER A 98 19.51 4.94 17.49
C SER A 98 19.21 3.75 16.59
N ILE A 99 20.25 2.97 16.23
CA ILE A 99 20.11 1.76 15.39
C ILE A 99 19.30 0.69 16.13
N GLU A 100 19.44 0.60 17.45
CA GLU A 100 18.71 -0.35 18.29
C GLU A 100 17.19 -0.09 18.31
N GLN A 101 16.77 1.15 17.98
CA GLN A 101 15.38 1.55 17.85
C GLN A 101 14.87 1.52 16.40
N ALA A 102 15.70 1.11 15.44
CA ALA A 102 15.29 0.96 14.05
C ALA A 102 14.45 -0.31 13.87
N CYS A 103 13.51 -0.29 12.92
CA CYS A 103 12.78 -1.50 12.54
C CYS A 103 13.75 -2.44 11.80
N PRO A 104 14.01 -3.65 12.34
CA PRO A 104 14.87 -4.60 11.68
C PRO A 104 14.18 -5.19 10.44
N LEU A 105 14.96 -5.49 9.41
CA LEU A 105 14.49 -6.18 8.22
C LEU A 105 15.44 -7.34 7.92
N THR A 106 14.87 -8.50 7.59
CA THR A 106 15.63 -9.66 7.13
C THR A 106 15.60 -9.71 5.61
N LEU A 107 16.77 -9.55 4.97
CA LEU A 107 16.89 -9.71 3.52
C LEU A 107 16.77 -11.19 3.15
N GLU A 108 15.71 -11.55 2.45
CA GLU A 108 15.47 -12.94 2.01
C GLU A 108 16.08 -13.25 0.66
N SER A 109 16.04 -12.31 -0.28
CA SER A 109 16.59 -12.52 -1.62
C SER A 109 16.94 -11.22 -2.34
N VAL A 110 17.90 -11.35 -3.24
CA VAL A 110 18.32 -10.31 -4.19
C VAL A 110 18.27 -10.90 -5.59
N SER A 111 17.70 -10.16 -6.54
CA SER A 111 17.70 -10.55 -7.96
C SER A 111 18.02 -9.33 -8.82
N ARG A 112 18.87 -9.49 -9.84
CA ARG A 112 19.20 -8.42 -10.78
C ARG A 112 18.33 -8.54 -12.04
N PHE A 113 17.81 -7.41 -12.52
CA PHE A 113 17.04 -7.28 -13.75
C PHE A 113 17.66 -6.19 -14.62
N GLY A 114 18.54 -6.56 -15.55
CA GLY A 114 19.28 -5.58 -16.34
C GLY A 114 20.13 -4.66 -15.45
N ASN A 115 19.79 -3.37 -15.40
CA ASN A 115 20.46 -2.38 -14.53
C ASN A 115 19.75 -2.14 -13.19
N ASP A 116 18.66 -2.87 -12.94
CA ASP A 116 17.85 -2.73 -11.73
C ASP A 116 18.07 -3.93 -10.80
N ALA A 117 17.68 -3.77 -9.54
CA ALA A 117 17.69 -4.83 -8.54
C ALA A 117 16.32 -4.96 -7.85
N ARG A 118 15.95 -6.20 -7.51
CA ARG A 118 14.84 -6.51 -6.63
C ARG A 118 15.37 -7.05 -5.32
N LEU A 119 14.92 -6.44 -4.23
CA LEU A 119 15.19 -6.85 -2.86
C LEU A 119 13.90 -7.35 -2.25
N ILE A 120 13.92 -8.52 -1.61
CA ILE A 120 12.78 -9.04 -0.84
C ILE A 120 13.20 -9.07 0.63
N TYR A 121 12.48 -8.34 1.46
CA TYR A 121 12.65 -8.32 2.92
C TYR A 121 11.44 -8.92 3.63
N ARG A 122 11.69 -9.51 4.80
CA ARG A 122 10.68 -9.80 5.82
C ARG A 122 10.88 -8.95 7.06
N PHE A 123 9.76 -8.64 7.70
CA PHE A 123 9.69 -8.04 9.03
C PHE A 123 9.83 -9.11 10.10
#